data_AF-F2TVA5-F1
#
_entry.id   AF-F2TVA5-F1
#
_cell.length_a   1.000
_cell.length_b   1.000
_cell.length_c   1.000
_cell.angle_alpha   90.00
_cell.angle_beta   90.00
_cell.angle_gamma   90.00
#
_symmetry.space_group_name_H-M   'P 1'
#
loop_
_entity.id
_entity.type
_entity.pdbx_description
1 polymer ?
#
loop_
_entity_poly.entity_id
_entity_poly.type
_entity_poly.pdbx_seq_one_letter_code
_entity_poly.pdbx_strand_id
1 'polypeptide(L)'
;MEGPTSVRRRLSRSHIHRRLMAIRRVNLSRQVGLQGLEDEHRLLASEDRNRGLSIISVGIDKCDGGCFDAEHVPQNVLRFDGSVYCSEKRRNVNLMLSPTRDEHATVFTHVMVAAPEVGYTSPIQDGLVFLPTPNTLTSASDAYRDMTKEQFDELWARKQRNNEPWDPSEPVCFFSLTSEESQPVVVPFKVAVPASRVLVHLLRPQSECGENIDIAYLGFKGYRGSTTFSTFTLL
;
A
#
# COMPACT_ATOMS: atom_id res chain seq x y z
N MET A 1 48.37 -14.26 41.50
CA MET A 1 48.11 -15.31 40.50
C MET A 1 46.87 -16.05 40.94
N GLU A 2 45.72 -15.84 40.31
CA GLU A 2 44.67 -16.85 40.11
C GLU A 2 43.84 -16.41 38.89
N GLY A 3 43.70 -17.29 37.90
CA GLY A 3 42.92 -17.06 36.67
C GLY A 3 41.49 -17.60 36.81
N PRO A 4 40.54 -17.18 35.96
CA PRO A 4 39.17 -17.63 36.08
C PRO A 4 38.93 -18.95 35.32
N THR A 5 38.45 -19.95 36.06
CA THR A 5 38.01 -21.26 35.57
C THR A 5 36.68 -21.15 34.82
N SER A 6 36.68 -21.56 33.54
CA SER A 6 35.48 -21.63 32.69
C SER A 6 34.63 -22.85 33.05
N VAL A 7 33.37 -22.64 33.46
CA VAL A 7 32.39 -23.71 33.69
C VAL A 7 31.42 -23.79 32.49
N ARG A 8 31.64 -24.76 31.60
CA ARG A 8 30.65 -25.13 30.57
C ARG A 8 29.52 -25.96 31.21
N ARG A 9 28.34 -25.37 31.39
CA ARG A 9 27.12 -26.08 31.82
C ARG A 9 26.60 -26.99 30.69
N ARG A 10 26.64 -28.31 30.89
CA ARG A 10 25.91 -29.29 30.06
C ARG A 10 24.41 -29.24 30.40
N LEU A 11 23.59 -28.86 29.43
CA LEU A 11 22.12 -28.91 29.57
C LEU A 11 21.64 -30.37 29.47
N SER A 12 20.70 -30.75 30.34
CA SER A 12 20.18 -32.13 30.39
C SER A 12 19.30 -32.45 29.16
N ARG A 13 19.28 -33.72 28.75
CA ARG A 13 18.49 -34.22 27.60
C ARG A 13 17.01 -33.84 27.67
N SER A 14 16.43 -33.72 28.87
CA SER A 14 15.03 -33.33 29.07
C SER A 14 14.77 -31.84 28.80
N HIS A 15 15.77 -30.97 28.99
CA HIS A 15 15.68 -29.55 28.62
C HIS A 15 15.79 -29.35 27.11
N ILE A 16 16.67 -30.11 26.45
CA ILE A 16 16.83 -30.07 24.99
C ILE A 16 15.54 -30.55 24.30
N HIS A 17 14.94 -31.64 24.78
CA HIS A 17 13.70 -32.19 24.24
C HIS A 17 12.51 -31.21 24.39
N ARG A 18 12.37 -30.56 25.56
CA ARG A 18 11.33 -29.53 25.78
C ARG A 18 11.51 -28.32 24.87
N ARG A 19 12.76 -27.87 24.63
CA ARG A 19 13.06 -26.80 23.69
C ARG A 19 12.73 -27.17 22.25
N LEU A 20 13.08 -28.38 21.81
CA LEU A 20 12.76 -28.87 20.46
C LEU A 20 11.24 -28.97 20.24
N MET A 21 10.48 -29.44 21.22
CA MET A 21 9.02 -29.51 21.12
C MET A 21 8.38 -28.12 21.12
N ALA A 22 8.90 -27.16 21.88
CA ALA A 22 8.43 -25.77 21.84
C ALA A 22 8.69 -25.13 20.46
N ILE A 23 9.88 -25.33 19.88
CA ILE A 23 10.21 -24.85 18.52
C ILE A 23 9.31 -25.52 17.48
N ARG A 24 9.09 -26.83 17.59
CA ARG A 24 8.22 -27.58 16.67
C ARG A 24 6.76 -27.13 16.77
N ARG A 25 6.29 -26.78 17.97
CA ARG A 25 4.93 -26.25 18.20
C ARG A 25 4.77 -24.84 17.65
N VAL A 26 5.77 -23.97 17.83
CA VAL A 26 5.80 -22.63 17.21
C VAL A 26 5.84 -22.73 15.69
N ASN A 27 6.65 -23.62 15.12
CA ASN A 27 6.71 -23.82 13.67
C ASN A 27 5.41 -24.41 13.11
N LEU A 28 4.75 -25.34 13.81
CA LEU A 28 3.44 -25.85 13.42
C LEU A 28 2.38 -24.75 13.46
N SER A 29 2.34 -23.93 14.53
CA SER A 29 1.41 -22.81 14.63
C SER A 29 1.66 -21.76 13.55
N ARG A 30 2.91 -21.51 13.18
CA ARG A 30 3.28 -20.61 12.07
C ARG A 30 2.87 -21.20 10.72
N GLN A 31 3.04 -22.50 10.51
CA GLN A 31 2.67 -23.18 9.27
C GLN A 31 1.13 -23.26 9.09
N VAL A 32 0.39 -23.51 10.16
CA VAL A 32 -1.09 -23.47 10.17
C VAL A 32 -1.60 -22.03 9.98
N GLY A 33 -0.94 -21.04 10.58
CA GLY A 33 -1.26 -19.62 10.36
C GLY A 33 -1.02 -19.18 8.92
N LEU A 34 0.06 -19.63 8.29
CA LEU A 34 0.36 -19.36 6.88
C LEU A 34 -0.66 -20.02 5.94
N GLN A 35 -1.06 -21.27 6.20
CA GLN A 35 -2.10 -21.96 5.43
C GLN A 35 -3.47 -21.28 5.54
N GLY A 36 -3.84 -20.81 6.74
CA GLY A 36 -5.08 -20.06 6.95
C GLY A 36 -5.12 -18.73 6.18
N LEU A 37 -4.01 -18.00 6.16
CA LEU A 37 -3.88 -16.75 5.39
C LEU A 37 -3.93 -17.00 3.87
N GLU A 38 -3.32 -18.08 3.38
CA GLU A 38 -3.39 -18.47 1.96
C GLU A 38 -4.81 -18.84 1.52
N ASP A 39 -5.57 -19.53 2.36
CA ASP A 39 -6.96 -19.90 2.09
C ASP A 39 -7.90 -18.67 2.16
N GLU A 40 -7.70 -17.76 3.10
CA GLU A 40 -8.42 -16.47 3.16
C GLU A 40 -8.13 -15.60 1.92
N HIS A 41 -6.87 -15.49 1.51
CA HIS A 41 -6.49 -14.75 0.29
C HIS A 41 -7.14 -15.35 -0.96
N ARG A 42 -7.25 -16.68 -1.02
CA ARG A 42 -7.90 -17.39 -2.13
C ARG A 42 -9.40 -17.14 -2.14
N LEU A 43 -10.04 -17.10 -0.97
CA LEU A 43 -11.46 -16.81 -0.83
C LEU A 43 -11.76 -15.37 -1.27
N LEU A 44 -11.00 -14.40 -0.77
CA LEU A 44 -11.11 -12.98 -1.16
C LEU A 44 -10.89 -12.79 -2.67
N ALA A 45 -9.89 -13.47 -3.26
CA ALA A 45 -9.67 -13.45 -4.70
C ALA A 45 -10.79 -14.13 -5.50
N SER A 46 -11.55 -15.04 -4.90
CA SER A 46 -12.73 -15.65 -5.53
C SER A 46 -13.95 -14.73 -5.46
N GLU A 47 -14.15 -14.03 -4.33
CA GLU A 47 -15.20 -13.04 -4.16
C GLU A 47 -14.99 -11.81 -5.06
N ASP A 48 -13.76 -11.32 -5.16
CA ASP A 48 -13.37 -10.25 -6.07
C ASP A 48 -13.76 -10.61 -7.51
N ARG A 49 -13.41 -11.83 -7.95
CA ARG A 49 -13.77 -12.33 -9.29
C ARG A 49 -15.27 -12.44 -9.49
N ASN A 50 -16.01 -12.93 -8.50
CA ASN A 50 -17.46 -13.03 -8.57
C ASN A 50 -18.16 -11.66 -8.63
N ARG A 51 -17.53 -10.62 -8.07
CA ARG A 51 -17.98 -9.23 -8.15
C ARG A 51 -17.53 -8.51 -9.43
N GLY A 52 -16.71 -9.15 -10.27
CA GLY A 52 -16.10 -8.52 -11.44
C GLY A 52 -14.96 -7.55 -11.12
N LEU A 53 -14.46 -7.56 -9.88
CA LEU A 53 -13.31 -6.78 -9.46
C LEU A 53 -12.03 -7.44 -10.00
N SER A 54 -11.16 -6.64 -10.59
CA SER A 54 -9.91 -7.11 -11.19
C SER A 54 -8.75 -6.18 -10.86
N ILE A 55 -7.53 -6.71 -10.92
CA ILE A 55 -6.32 -5.88 -10.84
C ILE A 55 -6.22 -5.04 -12.11
N ILE A 56 -6.11 -3.73 -11.96
CA ILE A 56 -5.90 -2.78 -13.05
C ILE A 56 -4.41 -2.68 -13.34
N SER A 57 -4.03 -2.92 -14.60
CA SER A 57 -2.65 -2.71 -15.04
C SER A 57 -2.46 -1.23 -15.32
N VAL A 58 -1.53 -0.61 -14.60
CA VAL A 58 -1.24 0.83 -14.71
C VAL A 58 0.24 1.07 -15.05
N GLY A 59 0.53 2.22 -15.64
CA GLY A 59 1.88 2.72 -15.91
C GLY A 59 2.10 4.07 -15.22
N ILE A 60 3.37 4.43 -14.98
CA ILE A 60 3.74 5.76 -14.47
C ILE A 60 3.71 6.77 -15.63
N ASP A 61 2.82 7.76 -15.56
CA ASP A 61 2.76 8.90 -16.48
C ASP A 61 3.77 9.97 -16.08
N LYS A 62 3.81 10.30 -14.78
CA LYS A 62 4.64 11.37 -14.23
C LYS A 62 5.03 11.06 -12.79
N CYS A 63 6.25 11.40 -12.43
CA CYS A 63 6.75 11.41 -11.06
C CYS A 63 7.44 12.76 -10.82
N ASP A 64 7.22 13.39 -9.66
CA ASP A 64 7.93 14.61 -9.26
C ASP A 64 8.91 14.39 -8.11
N GLY A 65 9.08 13.15 -7.66
CA GLY A 65 9.94 12.79 -6.53
C GLY A 65 11.40 12.54 -6.85
N GLY A 66 11.79 12.55 -8.14
CA GLY A 66 13.12 12.11 -8.57
C GLY A 66 13.33 10.61 -8.37
N CYS A 67 14.58 10.17 -8.33
CA CYS A 67 14.98 8.83 -7.91
C CYS A 67 16.32 8.92 -7.20
N PHE A 68 16.52 8.10 -6.16
CA PHE A 68 17.74 8.09 -5.37
C PHE A 68 18.97 7.71 -6.22
N ASP A 69 18.80 6.71 -7.09
CA ASP A 69 19.79 6.30 -8.09
C ASP A 69 19.11 5.64 -9.31
N ALA A 70 19.90 5.09 -10.23
CA ALA A 70 19.42 4.47 -11.46
C ALA A 70 18.74 3.10 -11.27
N GLU A 71 18.92 2.45 -10.12
CA GLU A 71 18.31 1.16 -9.79
C GLU A 71 16.96 1.33 -9.11
N HIS A 72 16.77 2.44 -8.37
CA HIS A 72 15.58 2.73 -7.58
C HIS A 72 14.62 3.72 -8.27
N VAL A 73 14.18 3.37 -9.48
CA VAL A 73 13.33 4.23 -10.32
C VAL A 73 11.83 4.12 -9.98
N PRO A 74 11.00 5.13 -10.30
CA PRO A 74 9.56 5.12 -10.00
C PRO A 74 8.80 3.91 -10.55
N GLN A 75 9.25 3.30 -11.65
CA GLN A 75 8.60 2.14 -12.26
C GLN A 75 8.67 0.88 -11.38
N ASN A 76 9.60 0.82 -10.42
CA ASN A 76 9.74 -0.32 -9.53
C ASN A 76 8.49 -0.54 -8.67
N VAL A 77 7.74 0.53 -8.32
CA VAL A 77 6.49 0.39 -7.55
C VAL A 77 5.45 -0.50 -8.25
N LEU A 78 5.53 -0.70 -9.55
CA LEU A 78 4.55 -1.49 -10.30
C LEU A 78 4.83 -3.00 -10.25
N ARG A 79 5.92 -3.42 -9.60
CA ARG A 79 6.38 -4.81 -9.55
C ARG A 79 6.49 -5.27 -8.11
N PHE A 80 5.75 -6.31 -7.75
CA PHE A 80 5.88 -6.94 -6.45
C PHE A 80 6.92 -8.08 -6.53
N ASP A 81 8.17 -7.73 -6.82
CA ASP A 81 9.28 -8.67 -7.04
C ASP A 81 10.51 -8.39 -6.15
N GLY A 82 10.38 -7.45 -5.22
CA GLY A 82 11.46 -6.99 -4.34
C GLY A 82 12.24 -5.78 -4.88
N SER A 83 11.98 -5.34 -6.12
CA SER A 83 12.43 -4.02 -6.55
C SER A 83 11.70 -2.92 -5.78
N VAL A 84 12.41 -1.81 -5.50
CA VAL A 84 11.89 -0.71 -4.68
C VAL A 84 12.13 0.61 -5.39
N TYR A 85 11.15 1.50 -5.33
CA TYR A 85 11.36 2.90 -5.70
C TYR A 85 11.80 3.68 -4.47
N CYS A 86 12.91 4.40 -4.61
CA CYS A 86 13.44 5.30 -3.59
C CYS A 86 13.41 6.70 -4.20
N SER A 87 12.62 7.60 -3.63
CA SER A 87 12.58 8.99 -4.09
C SER A 87 13.87 9.74 -3.76
N GLU A 88 14.09 10.89 -4.39
CA GLU A 88 15.09 11.86 -3.93
C GLU A 88 14.53 12.72 -2.79
N LYS A 89 13.21 12.94 -2.78
CA LYS A 89 12.52 13.77 -1.78
C LYS A 89 12.02 12.95 -0.60
N ARG A 90 12.15 13.49 0.61
CA ARG A 90 11.64 12.89 1.86
C ARG A 90 10.12 12.89 2.01
N ARG A 91 9.42 13.86 1.41
CA ARG A 91 7.98 14.10 1.65
C ARG A 91 7.30 14.60 0.39
N ASN A 92 5.98 14.40 0.34
CA ASN A 92 5.08 14.97 -0.66
C ASN A 92 5.51 14.66 -2.10
N VAL A 93 5.63 13.36 -2.40
CA VAL A 93 5.97 12.85 -3.74
C VAL A 93 4.70 12.45 -4.48
N ASN A 94 4.52 12.97 -5.68
CA ASN A 94 3.42 12.65 -6.57
C ASN A 94 3.82 11.59 -7.59
N LEU A 95 3.01 10.54 -7.69
CA LEU A 95 3.02 9.56 -8.76
C LEU A 95 1.69 9.63 -9.51
N MET A 96 1.72 10.07 -10.77
CA MET A 96 0.58 10.02 -11.67
C MET A 96 0.63 8.72 -12.45
N LEU A 97 -0.47 7.98 -12.44
CA LEU A 97 -0.59 6.70 -13.12
C LEU A 97 -1.81 6.67 -14.04
N SER A 98 -1.71 5.94 -15.14
CA SER A 98 -2.81 5.68 -16.07
C SER A 98 -2.93 4.18 -16.37
N PRO A 99 -4.13 3.65 -16.66
CA PRO A 99 -4.27 2.30 -17.21
C PRO A 99 -3.40 2.10 -18.45
N THR A 100 -2.69 0.97 -18.56
CA THR A 100 -1.74 0.70 -19.66
C THR A 100 -2.40 0.36 -21.00
N ARG A 101 -3.65 -0.11 -20.96
CA ARG A 101 -4.43 -0.43 -22.15
C ARG A 101 -5.40 0.71 -22.41
N ASP A 102 -5.85 0.83 -23.66
CA ASP A 102 -6.90 1.77 -24.09
C ASP A 102 -8.25 1.33 -23.48
N GLU A 103 -8.33 1.42 -22.15
CA GLU A 103 -9.45 1.01 -21.32
C GLU A 103 -10.40 2.21 -21.26
N HIS A 104 -11.37 2.26 -22.18
CA HIS A 104 -12.27 3.39 -22.35
C HIS A 104 -13.07 3.77 -21.09
N ALA A 105 -13.20 2.87 -20.11
CA ALA A 105 -13.76 3.17 -18.80
C ALA A 105 -13.20 2.22 -17.72
N THR A 106 -12.36 2.77 -16.84
CA THR A 106 -11.83 2.08 -15.66
C THR A 106 -12.38 2.76 -14.39
N VAL A 107 -12.98 1.96 -13.50
CA VAL A 107 -13.44 2.44 -12.20
C VAL A 107 -12.49 1.91 -11.14
N PHE A 108 -11.72 2.78 -10.53
CA PHE A 108 -10.82 2.41 -9.43
C PHE A 108 -11.59 2.33 -8.11
N THR A 109 -11.25 1.33 -7.30
CA THR A 109 -11.97 1.05 -6.05
C THR A 109 -11.05 0.78 -4.88
N HIS A 110 -9.83 0.31 -5.12
CA HIS A 110 -8.85 0.03 -4.08
C HIS A 110 -7.45 0.36 -4.57
N VAL A 111 -6.61 0.77 -3.62
CA VAL A 111 -5.15 0.76 -3.77
C VAL A 111 -4.59 -0.44 -3.01
N MET A 112 -3.54 -1.04 -3.56
CA MET A 112 -2.72 -2.05 -2.93
C MET A 112 -1.34 -1.43 -2.73
N VAL A 113 -0.84 -1.38 -1.51
CA VAL A 113 0.42 -0.68 -1.21
C VAL A 113 1.28 -1.51 -0.28
N ALA A 114 2.59 -1.55 -0.54
CA ALA A 114 3.55 -2.23 0.31
C ALA A 114 4.79 -1.35 0.55
N ALA A 115 5.22 -1.32 1.81
CA ALA A 115 6.51 -0.81 2.22
C ALA A 115 7.58 -1.91 2.06
N PRO A 116 8.85 -1.56 1.81
CA PRO A 116 9.93 -2.55 1.80
C PRO A 116 10.20 -3.10 3.20
N GLU A 117 10.48 -4.40 3.30
CA GLU A 117 10.66 -5.10 4.59
C GLU A 117 12.06 -4.89 5.21
N VAL A 118 13.14 -4.98 4.41
CA VAL A 118 14.52 -5.01 4.91
C VAL A 118 15.46 -4.26 3.97
N GLY A 119 16.44 -3.54 4.54
CA GLY A 119 17.53 -2.91 3.78
C GLY A 119 17.26 -1.46 3.36
N TYR A 120 16.12 -0.91 3.76
CA TYR A 120 15.66 0.44 3.38
C TYR A 120 15.48 1.32 4.63
N THR A 121 15.80 2.61 4.51
CA THR A 121 15.92 3.53 5.66
C THR A 121 14.68 4.40 5.87
N SER A 122 13.86 4.54 4.85
CA SER A 122 12.66 5.35 4.79
C SER A 122 11.43 4.63 4.21
N PRO A 123 11.04 3.43 4.69
CA PRO A 123 9.80 2.79 4.24
C PRO A 123 8.60 3.74 4.32
N ILE A 124 7.76 3.79 3.28
CA ILE A 124 6.55 4.62 3.23
C ILE A 124 5.64 4.34 4.44
N GLN A 125 5.12 5.41 5.07
CA GLN A 125 4.09 5.31 6.11
C GLN A 125 2.74 5.70 5.54
N ASP A 126 2.59 6.96 5.13
CA ASP A 126 1.29 7.53 4.82
C ASP A 126 1.24 8.04 3.39
N GLY A 127 0.08 7.87 2.77
CA GLY A 127 -0.21 8.47 1.49
C GLY A 127 -1.69 8.61 1.19
N LEU A 128 -1.96 9.44 0.20
CA LEU A 128 -3.29 9.76 -0.30
C LEU A 128 -3.43 9.26 -1.73
N VAL A 129 -4.66 8.91 -2.11
CA VAL A 129 -5.01 8.64 -3.50
C VAL A 129 -6.09 9.60 -3.95
N PHE A 130 -5.90 10.16 -5.13
CA PHE A 130 -6.84 11.05 -5.81
C PHE A 130 -7.22 10.45 -7.17
N LEU A 131 -8.42 10.78 -7.64
CA LEU A 131 -8.91 10.44 -8.97
C LEU A 131 -9.06 11.75 -9.77
N PRO A 132 -7.94 12.32 -10.26
CA PRO A 132 -7.96 13.63 -10.88
C PRO A 132 -8.70 13.61 -12.22
N THR A 133 -9.38 14.71 -12.52
CA THR A 133 -9.81 15.01 -13.88
C THR A 133 -8.63 15.59 -14.67
N PRO A 134 -8.67 15.61 -16.01
CA PRO A 134 -7.65 16.28 -16.81
C PRO A 134 -7.35 17.74 -16.41
N ASN A 135 -8.28 18.41 -15.74
CA ASN A 135 -8.15 19.81 -15.34
C ASN A 135 -7.57 20.01 -13.92
N THR A 136 -7.40 18.95 -13.10
CA THR A 136 -7.04 19.06 -11.67
C THR A 136 -5.68 18.43 -11.31
N LEU A 137 -4.84 18.16 -12.32
CA LEU A 137 -3.81 17.12 -12.31
C LEU A 137 -2.64 17.24 -11.29
N THR A 138 -2.48 18.31 -10.50
CA THR A 138 -1.42 18.32 -9.45
C THR A 138 -1.61 19.33 -8.32
N SER A 139 -2.24 20.48 -8.55
CA SER A 139 -2.44 21.49 -7.49
C SER A 139 -3.37 21.02 -6.37
N ALA A 140 -4.22 20.02 -6.64
CA ALA A 140 -5.15 19.46 -5.67
C ALA A 140 -4.45 18.87 -4.44
N SER A 141 -3.36 18.11 -4.64
CA SER A 141 -2.64 17.46 -3.53
C SER A 141 -1.95 18.46 -2.60
N ASP A 142 -1.65 19.68 -3.07
CA ASP A 142 -0.91 20.67 -2.28
C ASP A 142 -1.66 21.12 -1.03
N ALA A 143 -3.00 21.13 -1.08
CA ALA A 143 -3.86 21.43 0.06
C ALA A 143 -3.84 20.31 1.15
N TYR A 144 -3.28 19.14 0.84
CA TYR A 144 -3.34 17.94 1.67
C TYR A 144 -1.96 17.38 2.08
N ARG A 145 -0.88 18.14 1.88
CA ARG A 145 0.52 17.71 2.14
C ARG A 145 0.82 17.27 3.58
N ASP A 146 0.03 17.75 4.53
CA ASP A 146 0.19 17.39 5.96
C ASP A 146 -1.06 16.69 6.50
N MET A 147 -1.93 16.17 5.61
CA MET A 147 -3.17 15.52 6.02
C MET A 147 -2.88 14.30 6.90
N THR A 148 -3.57 14.21 8.03
CA THR A 148 -3.56 13.02 8.90
C THR A 148 -4.76 12.11 8.62
N LYS A 149 -4.71 10.88 9.13
CA LYS A 149 -5.82 9.93 9.02
C LYS A 149 -7.09 10.49 9.66
N GLU A 150 -6.98 11.14 10.82
CA GLU A 150 -8.09 11.73 11.55
C GLU A 150 -8.74 12.87 10.75
N GLN A 151 -7.91 13.71 10.10
CA GLN A 151 -8.42 14.79 9.24
C GLN A 151 -9.13 14.24 8.00
N PHE A 152 -8.59 13.16 7.39
CA PHE A 152 -9.25 12.48 6.28
C PHE A 152 -10.58 11.85 6.70
N ASP A 153 -10.64 11.21 7.87
CA ASP A 153 -11.88 10.61 8.38
C ASP A 153 -12.93 11.68 8.69
N GLU A 154 -12.55 12.80 9.32
CA GLU A 154 -13.46 13.91 9.59
C GLU A 154 -13.96 14.58 8.30
N LEU A 155 -13.11 14.73 7.29
CA LEU A 155 -13.53 15.22 5.97
C LEU A 155 -14.68 14.35 5.43
N TRP A 156 -14.54 13.03 5.50
CA TRP A 156 -15.55 12.12 4.98
C TRP A 156 -16.81 12.03 5.86
N ALA A 157 -16.65 12.06 7.19
CA ALA A 157 -17.75 12.09 8.13
C ALA A 157 -18.58 13.37 7.99
N ARG A 158 -17.93 14.53 7.79
CA ARG A 158 -18.60 15.80 7.50
C ARG A 158 -19.45 15.70 6.23
N LYS A 159 -18.88 15.16 5.14
CA LYS A 159 -19.60 15.03 3.88
C LYS A 159 -20.84 14.16 3.99
N GLN A 160 -20.74 13.04 4.69
CA GLN A 160 -21.89 12.17 4.95
C GLN A 160 -22.97 12.89 5.77
N ARG A 161 -22.58 13.60 6.84
CA ARG A 161 -23.53 14.37 7.67
C ARG A 161 -24.25 15.47 6.87
N ASN A 162 -23.53 16.13 5.97
CA ASN A 162 -24.05 17.27 5.21
C ASN A 162 -24.61 16.89 3.83
N ASN A 163 -24.55 15.60 3.46
CA ASN A 163 -24.86 15.12 2.11
C ASN A 163 -24.10 15.89 1.01
N GLU A 164 -22.84 16.22 1.27
CA GLU A 164 -21.95 16.90 0.31
C GLU A 164 -21.39 15.88 -0.69
N PRO A 165 -21.41 16.17 -2.01
CA PRO A 165 -20.75 15.31 -2.99
C PRO A 165 -19.22 15.33 -2.82
N TRP A 166 -18.57 14.31 -3.36
CA TRP A 166 -17.11 14.28 -3.50
C TRP A 166 -16.67 15.23 -4.62
N ASP A 167 -15.60 15.99 -4.36
CA ASP A 167 -14.95 16.84 -5.34
C ASP A 167 -13.68 16.17 -5.90
N PRO A 168 -13.40 16.19 -7.21
CA PRO A 168 -12.20 15.58 -7.79
C PRO A 168 -10.84 16.13 -7.31
N SER A 169 -10.82 17.24 -6.58
CA SER A 169 -9.64 17.75 -5.89
C SER A 169 -9.41 17.13 -4.51
N GLU A 170 -10.37 16.39 -3.97
CA GLU A 170 -10.29 15.74 -2.66
C GLU A 170 -9.78 14.30 -2.77
N PRO A 171 -9.01 13.81 -1.78
CA PRO A 171 -8.54 12.43 -1.78
C PRO A 171 -9.71 11.45 -1.60
N VAL A 172 -9.65 10.33 -2.31
CA VAL A 172 -10.61 9.21 -2.19
C VAL A 172 -10.15 8.14 -1.20
N CYS A 173 -8.87 8.16 -0.82
CA CYS A 173 -8.28 7.17 0.06
C CYS A 173 -7.12 7.76 0.84
N PHE A 174 -7.00 7.36 2.11
CA PHE A 174 -5.80 7.50 2.93
C PHE A 174 -5.33 6.10 3.29
N PHE A 175 -4.06 5.79 3.04
CA PHE A 175 -3.43 4.56 3.52
C PHE A 175 -2.35 4.90 4.54
N SER A 176 -2.20 4.03 5.54
CA SER A 176 -1.13 4.07 6.54
C SER A 176 -0.55 2.67 6.65
N LEU A 177 0.77 2.56 6.55
CA LEU A 177 1.51 1.32 6.68
C LEU A 177 2.33 1.31 7.96
N THR A 178 2.50 0.12 8.50
CA THR A 178 3.37 -0.17 9.64
C THR A 178 4.51 -1.10 9.20
N SER A 179 5.57 -1.19 10.01
CA SER A 179 6.73 -2.02 9.69
C SER A 179 6.46 -3.54 9.68
N GLU A 180 5.25 -3.98 9.98
CA GLU A 180 4.92 -5.40 10.18
C GLU A 180 4.27 -6.07 8.96
N GLU A 181 3.90 -5.31 7.94
CA GLU A 181 3.18 -5.85 6.78
C GLU A 181 4.11 -6.49 5.75
N SER A 182 4.09 -7.82 5.69
CA SER A 182 4.82 -8.61 4.68
C SER A 182 4.09 -8.78 3.35
N GLN A 183 2.86 -8.28 3.26
CA GLN A 183 2.00 -8.36 2.08
C GLN A 183 1.42 -6.98 1.79
N PRO A 184 1.06 -6.68 0.53
CA PRO A 184 0.41 -5.42 0.20
C PRO A 184 -0.88 -5.23 0.97
N VAL A 185 -1.02 -4.09 1.64
CA VAL A 185 -2.26 -3.68 2.29
C VAL A 185 -3.23 -3.20 1.22
N VAL A 186 -4.44 -3.74 1.22
CA VAL A 186 -5.52 -3.35 0.30
C VAL A 186 -6.44 -2.37 1.00
N VAL A 187 -6.50 -1.13 0.50
CA VAL A 187 -7.32 -0.07 1.10
C VAL A 187 -8.44 0.35 0.14
N PRO A 188 -9.72 0.28 0.56
CA PRO A 188 -10.84 0.69 -0.28
C PRO A 188 -10.94 2.20 -0.38
N PHE A 189 -11.38 2.67 -1.55
CA PHE A 189 -11.70 4.06 -1.80
C PHE A 189 -13.06 4.38 -1.20
N LYS A 190 -13.20 5.63 -0.74
CA LYS A 190 -14.46 6.14 -0.21
C LYS A 190 -15.52 6.37 -1.29
N VAL A 191 -15.08 6.53 -2.54
CA VAL A 191 -15.93 6.58 -3.74
C VAL A 191 -15.33 5.74 -4.85
N ALA A 192 -16.19 5.16 -5.67
CA ALA A 192 -15.82 4.48 -6.90
C ALA A 192 -16.37 5.27 -8.08
N VAL A 193 -15.48 5.96 -8.80
CA VAL A 193 -15.84 6.74 -9.99
C VAL A 193 -14.99 6.32 -11.18
N PRO A 194 -15.50 6.41 -12.42
CA PRO A 194 -14.67 6.26 -13.60
C PRO A 194 -13.54 7.29 -13.60
N ALA A 195 -12.31 6.84 -13.82
CA ALA A 195 -11.16 7.73 -13.95
C ALA A 195 -10.17 7.19 -14.98
N SER A 196 -9.58 8.10 -15.76
CA SER A 196 -8.52 7.76 -16.72
C SER A 196 -7.13 7.81 -16.08
N ARG A 197 -7.02 8.37 -14.87
CA ARG A 197 -5.78 8.55 -14.12
C ARG A 197 -6.01 8.41 -12.64
N VAL A 198 -4.93 8.07 -11.94
CA VAL A 198 -4.85 8.06 -10.48
C VAL A 198 -3.61 8.84 -10.08
N LEU A 199 -3.76 9.69 -9.07
CA LEU A 199 -2.62 10.37 -8.43
C LEU A 199 -2.42 9.74 -7.05
N VAL A 200 -1.23 9.22 -6.81
CA VAL A 200 -0.79 8.80 -5.47
C VAL A 200 0.14 9.87 -4.92
N HIS A 201 -0.22 10.44 -3.78
CA HIS A 201 0.57 11.43 -3.06
C HIS A 201 1.18 10.79 -1.82
N LEU A 202 2.48 10.51 -1.88
CA LEU A 202 3.26 9.92 -0.80
C LEU A 202 3.61 11.03 0.20
N LEU A 203 3.03 10.99 1.40
CA LEU A 203 3.14 12.06 2.39
C LEU A 203 4.48 12.00 3.11
N ARG A 204 4.79 10.84 3.72
CA ARG A 204 5.95 10.69 4.61
C ARG A 204 6.37 9.22 4.82
N PRO A 205 7.65 8.97 5.12
CA PRO A 205 8.14 7.67 5.56
C PRO A 205 7.85 7.41 7.04
N GLN A 206 7.99 6.14 7.46
CA GLN A 206 7.83 5.69 8.85
C GLN A 206 8.97 6.18 9.74
N SER A 207 10.15 6.31 9.17
CA SER A 207 11.37 6.75 9.85
C SER A 207 11.52 8.27 9.77
N GLU A 208 11.83 8.91 10.89
CA GLU A 208 12.15 10.33 10.89
C GLU A 208 13.58 10.62 10.40
N CYS A 209 14.43 9.61 10.25
CA CYS A 209 15.87 9.76 10.06
C CYS A 209 16.35 9.69 8.60
N GLY A 210 15.53 9.22 7.66
CA GLY A 210 15.93 9.10 6.26
C GLY A 210 15.44 10.27 5.41
N GLU A 211 16.14 10.54 4.30
CA GLU A 211 15.96 11.73 3.45
C GLU A 211 15.07 11.48 2.21
N ASN A 212 14.54 10.26 2.08
CA ASN A 212 13.73 9.82 0.96
C ASN A 212 12.44 9.10 1.41
N ILE A 213 11.72 8.51 0.46
CA ILE A 213 10.61 7.58 0.66
C ILE A 213 10.93 6.32 -0.14
N ASP A 214 10.87 5.17 0.54
CA ASP A 214 11.05 3.85 -0.04
C ASP A 214 9.69 3.14 -0.15
N ILE A 215 9.33 2.70 -1.35
CA ILE A 215 8.06 2.02 -1.60
C ILE A 215 8.27 0.80 -2.50
N ALA A 216 7.82 -0.34 -2.02
CA ALA A 216 8.03 -1.62 -2.68
C ALA A 216 6.94 -1.90 -3.73
N TYR A 217 5.69 -1.49 -3.46
CA TYR A 217 4.61 -1.80 -4.39
C TYR A 217 3.45 -0.82 -4.32
N LEU A 218 2.88 -0.54 -5.50
CA LEU A 218 1.60 0.09 -5.76
C LEU A 218 0.86 -0.72 -6.83
N GLY A 219 -0.36 -1.11 -6.50
CA GLY A 219 -1.30 -1.69 -7.44
C GLY A 219 -2.71 -1.17 -7.20
N PHE A 220 -3.61 -1.46 -8.13
CA PHE A 220 -4.99 -1.01 -8.04
C PHE A 220 -5.96 -2.11 -8.38
N LYS A 221 -7.12 -2.11 -7.70
CA LYS A 221 -8.26 -2.93 -8.08
C LYS A 221 -9.41 -2.06 -8.56
N GLY A 222 -10.18 -2.59 -9.49
CA GLY A 222 -11.28 -1.88 -10.09
C GLY A 222 -12.13 -2.71 -11.02
N TYR A 223 -13.15 -2.06 -11.57
CA TYR A 223 -13.99 -2.62 -12.62
C TYR A 223 -13.51 -2.12 -13.97
N ARG A 224 -13.60 -3.01 -14.96
CA ARG A 224 -13.37 -2.71 -16.37
C ARG A 224 -14.70 -2.85 -17.11
N GLY A 225 -15.08 -1.86 -17.90
CA GLY A 225 -16.30 -1.91 -18.71
C GLY A 225 -16.01 -1.71 -20.20
N SER A 226 -16.75 -2.44 -21.06
CA SER A 226 -17.06 -1.97 -22.40
C SER A 226 -18.25 -1.00 -22.27
N THR A 227 -17.99 0.31 -22.24
CA THR A 227 -18.96 1.41 -22.46
C THR A 227 -20.45 1.06 -22.23
N THR A 228 -20.89 0.87 -20.99
CA THR A 228 -22.24 1.19 -20.49
C THR A 228 -22.24 1.00 -18.98
N PHE A 229 -22.17 2.09 -18.21
CA PHE A 229 -22.50 2.07 -16.79
C PHE A 229 -23.77 2.89 -16.57
N SER A 230 -24.82 2.21 -16.14
CA SER A 230 -25.90 2.82 -15.38
C SER A 230 -25.32 3.21 -14.02
N THR A 231 -25.44 4.48 -13.64
CA THR A 231 -24.95 5.04 -12.39
C THR A 231 -25.45 4.23 -11.19
N PHE A 232 -24.54 3.61 -10.43
CA PHE A 232 -24.86 3.02 -9.13
C PHE A 232 -24.40 3.97 -8.03
N THR A 233 -25.36 4.54 -7.31
CA THR A 233 -25.14 5.16 -6.00
C THR A 233 -25.11 4.02 -4.97
N LEU A 234 -23.99 3.85 -4.28
CA LEU A 234 -23.94 3.01 -3.07
C LEU A 234 -24.68 3.78 -1.96
N LEU A 235 -25.80 3.20 -1.50
CA LEU A 235 -26.54 3.61 -0.30
C LEU A 235 -25.76 3.25 0.97
#